data_AF-A0A1Y0IG79-F1
#
_entry.id   AF-A0A1Y0IG79-F1
#
_cell.length_a   1.000
_cell.length_b   1.000
_cell.length_c   1.000
_cell.angle_alpha   90.00
_cell.angle_beta   90.00
_cell.angle_gamma   90.00
#
_symmetry.space_group_name_H-M   'P 1'
#
loop_
_entity.id
_entity.type
_entity.pdbx_description
1 polymer ?
#
loop_
_entity_poly.entity_id
_entity_poly.type
_entity_poly.pdbx_seq_one_letter_code
_entity_poly.pdbx_strand_id
1 'polypeptide(L)'
;MSETPSYLQDAKDLLTQDGFATGDIWYHGTSSALLDSINEHGLIRSGDKAMNQAAKKTMATIGNSYTESREPVYLTQSKQLAHYWAAQTVRDRSVRFEGEESPVVLEVKLPENQQTKVRPDVGAATLLIMKGGEKFMAWLESVYQENGAGELSIDLMKADRMDYLKKLGMAYIDEDVPAEFVQLVEA
;
A
#
# COMPACT_ATOMS: atom_id res chain seq x y z
N MET A 1 -2.39 -7.36 19.11
CA MET A 1 -1.78 -8.44 18.32
C MET A 1 -2.01 -8.10 16.87
N SER A 2 -0.94 -7.73 16.17
CA SER A 2 -0.95 -7.63 14.72
C SER A 2 -1.43 -8.97 14.11
N GLU A 3 -2.50 -8.94 13.30
CA GLU A 3 -2.95 -10.09 12.49
C GLU A 3 -1.98 -10.40 11.32
N THR A 4 -0.84 -9.70 11.24
CA THR A 4 0.15 -9.91 10.17
C THR A 4 0.93 -11.21 10.40
N PRO A 5 1.05 -12.08 9.38
CA PRO A 5 1.89 -13.27 9.44
C PRO A 5 3.35 -12.98 9.84
N SER A 6 3.96 -13.85 10.65
CA SER A 6 5.28 -13.63 11.25
C SER A 6 6.40 -13.39 10.22
N TYR A 7 6.37 -14.05 9.06
CA TYR A 7 7.35 -13.88 7.98
C TYR A 7 7.27 -12.50 7.30
N LEU A 8 6.15 -11.78 7.49
CA LEU A 8 5.92 -10.42 6.99
C LEU A 8 6.19 -9.35 8.06
N GLN A 9 6.41 -9.71 9.33
CA GLN A 9 6.69 -8.78 10.43
C GLN A 9 8.15 -8.31 10.41
N ASP A 10 8.51 -7.53 9.39
CA ASP A 10 9.86 -6.98 9.19
C ASP A 10 10.08 -5.60 9.85
N ALA A 11 9.05 -5.00 10.45
CA ALA A 11 9.20 -3.76 11.21
C ALA A 11 10.19 -3.93 12.38
N LYS A 12 10.30 -5.12 12.96
CA LYS A 12 11.29 -5.43 14.02
C LYS A 12 12.74 -5.19 13.61
N ASP A 13 13.01 -5.29 12.31
CA ASP A 13 14.35 -5.14 11.73
C ASP A 13 14.52 -3.77 11.06
N LEU A 14 13.42 -3.16 10.58
CA LEU A 14 13.43 -1.94 9.75
C LEU A 14 13.04 -0.66 10.50
N LEU A 15 12.29 -0.77 11.60
CA LEU A 15 11.67 0.38 12.27
C LEU A 15 12.53 0.88 13.43
N THR A 16 12.82 2.17 13.41
CA THR A 16 13.50 2.89 14.50
C THR A 16 12.65 4.09 14.94
N GLN A 17 13.13 4.85 15.93
CA GLN A 17 12.50 6.12 16.32
C GLN A 17 12.42 7.13 15.16
N ASP A 18 13.33 7.06 14.20
CA ASP A 18 13.34 7.92 13.00
C ASP A 18 12.40 7.42 11.89
N GLY A 19 11.75 6.27 12.10
CA GLY A 19 10.88 5.59 11.13
C GLY A 19 11.51 4.38 10.47
N PHE A 20 10.87 3.92 9.40
CA PHE A 20 11.28 2.80 8.56
C PHE A 20 12.50 3.17 7.71
N ALA A 21 13.50 2.29 7.74
CA ALA A 21 14.63 2.37 6.84
C ALA A 21 14.19 2.23 5.37
N THR A 22 14.86 2.96 4.48
CA THR A 22 14.67 2.89 3.02
C THR A 22 15.78 2.07 2.40
N GLY A 23 15.44 1.26 1.39
CA GLY A 23 16.41 0.51 0.58
C GLY A 23 15.93 0.39 -0.87
N ASP A 24 16.54 -0.54 -1.60
CA ASP A 24 16.29 -0.73 -3.03
C ASP A 24 15.15 -1.74 -3.32
N ILE A 25 14.54 -2.28 -2.27
CA ILE A 25 13.43 -3.23 -2.36
C ILE A 25 12.17 -2.52 -1.84
N TRP A 26 11.11 -2.61 -2.62
CA TRP A 26 9.78 -2.12 -2.27
C TRP A 26 8.80 -3.27 -2.13
N TYR A 27 7.67 -3.00 -1.51
CA TYR A 27 6.59 -3.97 -1.36
C TYR A 27 5.26 -3.35 -1.76
N HIS A 28 4.40 -4.18 -2.35
CA HIS A 28 3.03 -3.84 -2.73
C HIS A 28 2.07 -4.86 -2.12
N GLY A 29 1.07 -4.39 -1.40
CA GLY A 29 0.02 -5.22 -0.84
C GLY A 29 -1.19 -5.28 -1.75
N THR A 30 -1.73 -6.47 -2.00
CA THR A 30 -2.91 -6.65 -2.86
C THR A 30 -3.71 -7.89 -2.48
N SER A 31 -4.77 -8.18 -3.23
CA SER A 31 -5.59 -9.40 -3.08
C SER A 31 -5.03 -10.56 -3.93
N SER A 32 -5.11 -11.78 -3.41
CA SER A 32 -4.77 -13.01 -4.14
C SER A 32 -5.54 -13.15 -5.46
N ALA A 33 -6.75 -12.61 -5.56
CA ALA A 33 -7.53 -12.62 -6.80
C ALA A 33 -6.91 -11.81 -7.94
N LEU A 34 -5.93 -10.95 -7.67
CA LEU A 34 -5.25 -10.13 -8.65
C LEU A 34 -3.92 -10.73 -9.12
N LEU A 35 -3.47 -11.83 -8.51
CA LEU A 35 -2.15 -12.42 -8.80
C LEU A 35 -1.98 -12.83 -10.25
N ASP A 36 -2.96 -13.51 -10.86
CA ASP A 36 -2.85 -13.95 -12.25
C ASP A 36 -2.64 -12.77 -13.20
N SER A 37 -3.42 -11.70 -13.03
CA SER A 37 -3.27 -10.48 -13.82
C SER A 37 -1.93 -9.78 -13.58
N ILE A 38 -1.43 -9.79 -12.35
CA ILE A 38 -0.14 -9.16 -12.01
C ILE A 38 1.03 -9.99 -12.56
N ASN A 39 0.93 -11.32 -12.53
CA ASN A 39 1.93 -12.20 -13.13
C ASN A 39 2.00 -12.04 -14.65
N GLU A 40 0.86 -11.76 -15.30
CA GLU A 40 0.82 -11.56 -16.76
C GLU A 40 1.25 -10.14 -17.18
N HIS A 41 0.86 -9.11 -16.42
CA HIS A 41 0.98 -7.71 -16.86
C HIS A 41 1.86 -6.83 -15.97
N GLY A 42 2.23 -7.30 -14.79
CA GLY A 42 2.88 -6.51 -13.75
C GLY A 42 1.90 -5.63 -12.98
N LEU A 43 2.44 -4.68 -12.21
CA LEU A 43 1.65 -3.68 -11.50
C LEU A 43 1.36 -2.51 -12.45
N ILE A 44 0.12 -2.44 -12.91
CA ILE A 44 -0.34 -1.38 -13.80
C ILE A 44 -1.03 -0.28 -12.98
N ARG A 45 -0.78 0.98 -13.35
CA ARG A 45 -1.49 2.13 -12.78
C ARG A 45 -3.01 2.00 -12.90
N SER A 46 -3.70 2.69 -12.01
CA SER A 46 -5.14 2.50 -11.73
C SER A 46 -5.52 1.13 -11.17
N GLY A 47 -4.56 0.20 -11.01
CA GLY A 47 -4.71 -1.02 -10.23
C GLY A 47 -5.89 -1.90 -10.66
N ASP A 48 -6.79 -2.15 -9.71
CA ASP A 48 -7.90 -3.08 -9.84
C ASP A 48 -8.98 -2.57 -10.82
N LYS A 49 -8.83 -2.99 -12.09
CA LYS A 49 -9.77 -2.66 -13.16
C LYS A 49 -11.21 -3.11 -12.84
N ALA A 50 -11.40 -4.22 -12.13
CA ALA A 50 -12.72 -4.73 -11.81
C ALA A 50 -13.43 -3.81 -10.80
N MET A 51 -12.71 -3.35 -9.76
CA MET A 51 -13.22 -2.35 -8.82
C MET A 51 -13.54 -1.02 -9.51
N ASN A 52 -12.66 -0.53 -10.38
CA ASN A 52 -12.89 0.72 -11.11
C ASN A 52 -14.15 0.64 -11.99
N GLN A 53 -14.35 -0.49 -12.67
CA GLN A 53 -15.56 -0.73 -13.46
C GLN A 53 -16.82 -0.81 -12.58
N ALA A 54 -16.75 -1.45 -11.42
CA ALA A 54 -17.88 -1.51 -10.47
C ALA A 54 -18.24 -0.12 -9.94
N ALA A 55 -17.24 0.70 -9.60
CA ALA A 55 -17.43 2.09 -9.18
C ALA A 55 -18.08 2.92 -10.30
N LYS A 56 -17.55 2.83 -11.53
CA LYS A 56 -18.09 3.51 -12.72
C LYS A 56 -19.56 3.14 -12.99
N LYS A 57 -19.92 1.86 -12.91
CA LYS A 57 -21.31 1.39 -13.05
C LYS A 57 -22.23 1.94 -11.96
N THR A 58 -21.75 1.98 -10.71
CA THR A 58 -22.51 2.53 -9.58
C THR A 58 -22.79 4.01 -9.78
N MET A 59 -21.78 4.80 -10.16
CA MET A 59 -21.91 6.24 -10.41
C MET A 59 -22.86 6.56 -11.59
N ALA A 60 -22.75 5.78 -12.67
CA ALA A 60 -23.67 5.91 -13.81
C ALA A 60 -25.13 5.62 -13.41
N THR A 61 -25.35 4.64 -12.52
CA THR A 61 -26.69 4.29 -12.03
C THR A 61 -27.33 5.42 -11.22
N ILE A 62 -26.55 6.18 -10.45
CA ILE A 62 -27.03 7.35 -9.68
C ILE A 62 -27.08 8.64 -10.50
N GLY A 63 -26.87 8.58 -11.82
CA GLY A 63 -26.97 9.73 -12.72
C GLY A 63 -25.81 10.72 -12.63
N ASN A 64 -24.66 10.31 -12.07
CA ASN A 64 -23.47 11.15 -11.96
C ASN A 64 -22.37 10.68 -12.94
N SER A 65 -21.52 11.61 -13.37
CA SER A 65 -20.36 11.29 -14.20
C SER A 65 -19.20 10.83 -13.31
N TYR A 66 -18.66 9.64 -13.59
CA TYR A 66 -17.41 9.19 -13.00
C TYR A 66 -16.22 9.71 -13.81
N THR A 67 -15.38 10.54 -13.20
CA THR A 67 -14.07 10.91 -13.77
C THR A 67 -13.06 9.88 -13.31
N GLU A 68 -12.57 9.08 -14.25
CA GLU A 68 -11.54 8.09 -13.99
C GLU A 68 -10.21 8.80 -13.71
N SER A 69 -9.70 8.65 -12.48
CA SER A 69 -8.38 9.15 -12.11
C SER A 69 -7.35 8.07 -12.39
N ARG A 70 -6.19 8.48 -12.94
CA ARG A 70 -5.06 7.57 -13.09
C ARG A 70 -4.31 7.50 -11.76
N GLU A 71 -4.46 6.39 -11.04
CA GLU A 71 -3.77 6.19 -9.77
C GLU A 71 -2.37 5.62 -10.00
N PRO A 72 -1.37 6.02 -9.21
CA PRO A 72 -0.02 5.48 -9.31
C PRO A 72 0.05 4.04 -8.77
N VAL A 73 1.21 3.39 -8.92
CA VAL A 73 1.49 2.16 -8.17
C VAL A 73 2.00 2.54 -6.78
N TYR A 74 1.25 2.16 -5.75
CA TYR A 74 1.61 2.40 -4.35
C TYR A 74 2.62 1.38 -3.86
N LEU A 75 3.64 1.85 -3.13
CA LEU A 75 4.77 1.08 -2.65
C LEU A 75 5.06 1.44 -1.19
N THR A 76 5.72 0.52 -0.50
CA THR A 76 6.20 0.72 0.87
C THR A 76 7.48 -0.06 1.12
N GLN A 77 8.28 0.36 2.11
CA GLN A 77 9.57 -0.26 2.43
C GLN A 77 9.43 -1.53 3.28
N SER A 78 8.24 -1.80 3.83
CA SER A 78 8.01 -2.90 4.77
C SER A 78 6.93 -3.86 4.26
N LYS A 79 7.22 -5.16 4.35
CA LYS A 79 6.26 -6.24 4.14
C LYS A 79 5.06 -6.12 5.07
N GLN A 80 5.29 -5.72 6.33
CA GLN A 80 4.22 -5.55 7.32
C GLN A 80 3.27 -4.42 6.93
N LEU A 81 3.81 -3.29 6.45
CA LEU A 81 3.00 -2.19 5.90
C LEU A 81 2.24 -2.63 4.65
N ALA A 82 2.90 -3.34 3.73
CA ALA A 82 2.26 -3.85 2.53
C ALA A 82 1.10 -4.81 2.88
N HIS A 83 1.29 -5.69 3.85
CA HIS A 83 0.25 -6.60 4.31
C HIS A 83 -0.98 -5.87 4.88
N TYR A 84 -0.79 -4.76 5.59
CA TYR A 84 -1.92 -3.93 6.05
C TYR A 84 -2.78 -3.47 4.87
N TRP A 85 -2.14 -2.95 3.82
CA TRP A 85 -2.84 -2.48 2.62
C TRP A 85 -3.47 -3.64 1.85
N ALA A 86 -2.80 -4.78 1.75
CA ALA A 86 -3.36 -6.01 1.17
C ALA A 86 -4.67 -6.41 1.88
N ALA A 87 -4.71 -6.33 3.21
CA ALA A 87 -5.90 -6.62 3.98
C ALA A 87 -7.02 -5.59 3.76
N GLN A 88 -6.69 -4.31 3.52
CA GLN A 88 -7.69 -3.32 3.09
C GLN A 88 -8.23 -3.65 1.70
N THR A 89 -7.36 -3.98 0.74
CA THR A 89 -7.77 -4.35 -0.62
C THR A 89 -8.76 -5.53 -0.62
N VAL A 90 -8.47 -6.58 0.16
CA VAL A 90 -9.39 -7.73 0.31
C VAL A 90 -10.72 -7.32 0.93
N ARG A 91 -10.70 -6.50 1.99
CA ARG A 91 -11.93 -5.99 2.62
C ARG A 91 -12.78 -5.19 1.63
N ASP A 92 -12.17 -4.28 0.87
CA ASP A 92 -12.87 -3.45 -0.11
C ASP A 92 -13.47 -4.28 -1.23
N ARG A 93 -12.74 -5.29 -1.71
CA ARG A 93 -13.20 -6.24 -2.73
C ARG A 93 -14.34 -7.13 -2.23
N SER A 94 -14.32 -7.57 -0.97
CA SER A 94 -15.37 -8.43 -0.41
C SER A 94 -16.77 -7.79 -0.38
N VAL A 95 -16.86 -6.45 -0.48
CA VAL A 95 -18.14 -5.72 -0.57
C VAL A 95 -18.74 -5.82 -1.98
N ARG A 96 -17.93 -6.17 -2.99
CA ARG A 96 -18.31 -6.13 -4.42
C ARG A 96 -18.23 -7.49 -5.10
N PHE A 97 -17.38 -8.39 -4.63
CA PHE A 97 -17.13 -9.68 -5.24
C PHE A 97 -17.37 -10.80 -4.23
N GLU A 98 -17.97 -11.89 -4.71
CA GLU A 98 -18.09 -13.13 -3.96
C GLU A 98 -16.82 -13.95 -4.13
N GLY A 99 -16.42 -14.65 -3.07
CA GLY A 99 -15.23 -15.51 -3.08
C GLY A 99 -14.37 -15.33 -1.83
N GLU A 100 -13.48 -16.29 -1.61
CA GLU A 100 -12.45 -16.20 -0.57
C GLU A 100 -11.18 -15.63 -1.19
N GLU A 101 -10.88 -14.38 -0.84
CA GLU A 101 -9.64 -13.71 -1.20
C GLU A 101 -8.76 -13.57 0.04
N SER A 102 -7.44 -13.63 -0.16
CA SER A 102 -6.47 -13.51 0.91
C SER A 102 -5.51 -12.35 0.66
N PRO A 103 -5.05 -11.65 1.72
CA PRO A 103 -4.03 -10.62 1.57
C PRO A 103 -2.72 -11.23 1.10
N VAL A 104 -2.12 -10.65 0.06
CA VAL A 104 -0.81 -11.07 -0.46
C VAL A 104 0.13 -9.88 -0.56
N VAL A 105 1.42 -10.14 -0.33
CA VAL A 105 2.49 -9.14 -0.42
C VAL A 105 3.38 -9.49 -1.59
N LEU A 106 3.65 -8.50 -2.43
CA LEU A 106 4.56 -8.60 -3.56
C LEU A 106 5.83 -7.82 -3.24
N GLU A 107 6.97 -8.43 -3.46
CA GLU A 107 8.26 -7.76 -3.55
C GLU A 107 8.40 -7.10 -4.93
N VAL A 108 8.90 -5.88 -4.93
CA VAL A 108 9.08 -5.06 -6.13
C VAL A 108 10.53 -4.59 -6.19
N LYS A 109 11.30 -5.16 -7.13
CA LYS A 109 12.71 -4.84 -7.38
C LYS A 109 12.81 -4.00 -8.65
N LEU A 110 12.69 -2.68 -8.49
CA LEU A 110 12.69 -1.76 -9.62
C LEU A 110 14.07 -1.71 -10.30
N PRO A 111 14.13 -1.55 -11.63
CA PRO A 111 15.37 -1.19 -12.30
C PRO A 111 15.84 0.21 -11.85
N GLU A 112 17.15 0.48 -11.90
CA GLU A 112 17.75 1.73 -11.41
C GLU A 112 17.06 3.00 -11.94
N ASN A 113 16.64 2.98 -13.22
CA ASN A 113 15.96 4.09 -13.86
C ASN A 113 14.56 4.37 -13.27
N GLN A 114 13.88 3.36 -12.72
CA GLN A 114 12.59 3.50 -12.04
C GLN A 114 12.74 3.76 -10.54
N GLN A 115 13.80 3.24 -9.91
CA GLN A 115 14.08 3.43 -8.48
C GLN A 115 14.11 4.91 -8.09
N THR A 116 14.77 5.73 -8.91
CA THR A 116 14.88 7.20 -8.71
C THR A 116 13.56 7.95 -8.91
N LYS A 117 12.52 7.28 -9.42
CA LYS A 117 11.20 7.85 -9.67
C LYS A 117 10.20 7.59 -8.55
N VAL A 118 10.54 6.75 -7.57
CA VAL A 118 9.71 6.53 -6.39
C VAL A 118 9.68 7.81 -5.56
N ARG A 119 8.47 8.23 -5.16
CA ARG A 119 8.23 9.47 -4.43
C ARG A 119 7.48 9.19 -3.14
N PRO A 120 7.74 9.95 -2.07
CA PRO A 120 6.85 9.96 -0.91
C PRO A 120 5.43 10.35 -1.31
N ASP A 121 4.44 9.61 -0.80
CA ASP A 121 3.03 9.90 -1.02
C ASP A 121 2.49 10.89 0.02
N VAL A 122 2.62 12.17 -0.28
CA VAL A 122 2.01 13.25 0.52
C VAL A 122 0.51 13.36 0.30
N GLY A 123 -0.04 12.80 -0.79
CA GLY A 123 -1.47 12.84 -1.10
C GLY A 123 -2.29 12.00 -0.11
N ALA A 124 -1.67 10.98 0.47
CA ALA A 124 -2.23 10.16 1.53
C ALA A 124 -2.65 10.97 2.77
N ALA A 125 -2.12 12.18 3.00
CA ALA A 125 -2.53 13.06 4.10
C ALA A 125 -4.06 13.23 4.18
N THR A 126 -4.71 13.39 3.02
CA THR A 126 -6.17 13.58 2.95
C THR A 126 -6.94 12.31 3.34
N LEU A 127 -6.43 11.14 2.95
CA LEU A 127 -6.96 9.84 3.35
C LEU A 127 -6.80 9.61 4.86
N LEU A 128 -5.65 10.03 5.41
CA LEU A 128 -5.28 9.84 6.82
C LEU A 128 -6.16 10.65 7.79
N ILE A 129 -6.71 11.77 7.34
CA ILE A 129 -7.62 12.62 8.14
C ILE A 129 -9.05 12.04 8.19
N MET A 130 -9.39 11.09 7.31
CA MET A 130 -10.69 10.43 7.30
C MET A 130 -10.70 9.20 8.23
N LYS A 131 -11.90 8.66 8.53
CA LYS A 131 -12.06 7.46 9.39
C LYS A 131 -11.21 6.25 8.96
N GLY A 132 -10.93 6.09 7.66
CA GLY A 132 -10.04 5.03 7.17
C GLY A 132 -8.59 5.26 7.61
N GLY A 133 -8.16 6.51 7.59
CA GLY A 133 -6.89 6.99 8.09
C GLY A 133 -6.66 6.78 9.58
N GLU A 134 -7.67 7.07 10.41
CA GLU A 134 -7.59 6.87 11.87
C GLU A 134 -7.23 5.41 12.22
N LYS A 135 -7.82 4.44 11.50
CA LYS A 135 -7.52 3.01 11.70
C LYS A 135 -6.09 2.66 11.30
N PHE A 136 -5.58 3.27 10.24
CA PHE A 136 -4.18 3.07 9.84
C PHE A 136 -3.23 3.68 10.87
N MET A 137 -3.48 4.90 11.31
CA MET A 137 -2.64 5.57 12.31
C MET A 137 -2.61 4.79 13.64
N ALA A 138 -3.77 4.36 14.14
CA ALA A 138 -3.83 3.55 15.36
C ALA A 138 -3.13 2.18 15.21
N TRP A 139 -3.27 1.54 14.04
CA TRP A 139 -2.54 0.31 13.75
C TRP A 139 -1.02 0.57 13.69
N LEU A 140 -0.59 1.64 13.03
CA LEU A 140 0.81 1.97 12.89
C LEU A 140 1.45 2.36 14.23
N GLU A 141 0.75 3.10 15.08
CA GLU A 141 1.15 3.36 16.47
C GLU A 141 1.39 2.05 17.24
N SER A 142 0.50 1.05 17.06
CA SER A 142 0.72 -0.26 17.68
C SER A 142 1.98 -0.96 17.16
N VAL A 143 2.30 -0.83 15.87
CA VAL A 143 3.55 -1.36 15.28
C VAL A 143 4.76 -0.66 15.90
N TYR A 144 4.72 0.66 16.07
CA TYR A 144 5.79 1.42 16.74
C TYR A 144 5.99 0.97 18.19
N GLN A 145 4.90 0.79 18.95
CA GLN A 145 4.94 0.33 20.34
C GLN A 145 5.46 -1.10 20.46
N GLU A 146 4.95 -2.04 19.64
CA GLU A 146 5.33 -3.45 19.63
C GLU A 146 6.83 -3.64 19.31
N ASN A 147 7.43 -2.72 18.54
CA ASN A 147 8.85 -2.76 18.16
C ASN A 147 9.75 -1.84 19.00
N GLY A 148 9.22 -1.21 20.06
CA GLY A 148 10.02 -0.32 20.92
C GLY A 148 10.54 0.95 20.22
N ALA A 149 9.92 1.33 19.10
CA ALA A 149 10.32 2.47 18.27
C ALA A 149 9.79 3.82 18.78
N GLY A 150 9.18 3.84 19.97
CA GLY A 150 8.62 5.05 20.57
C GLY A 150 7.21 5.38 20.08
N GLU A 151 6.82 6.64 20.21
CA GLU A 151 5.51 7.14 19.76
C GLU A 151 5.60 7.63 18.31
N LEU A 152 4.60 7.32 17.50
CA LEU A 152 4.48 7.85 16.15
C LEU A 152 4.16 9.36 16.22
N SER A 153 5.19 10.20 16.11
CA SER A 153 5.03 11.65 16.14
C SER A 153 5.09 12.26 14.73
N ILE A 154 3.92 12.65 14.22
CA ILE A 154 3.79 13.33 12.93
C ILE A 154 2.62 14.34 12.95
N ASP A 155 2.91 15.60 12.63
CA ASP A 155 1.89 16.61 12.35
C ASP A 155 1.58 16.56 10.85
N LEU A 156 0.55 15.82 10.43
CA LEU A 156 0.21 15.64 9.00
C LEU A 156 0.09 16.96 8.23
N MET A 157 -0.29 18.06 8.89
CA MET A 157 -0.46 19.36 8.25
C MET A 157 0.86 20.10 8.00
N LYS A 158 1.94 19.70 8.68
CA LYS A 158 3.26 20.36 8.62
C LYS A 158 4.41 19.42 8.31
N ALA A 159 4.15 18.13 8.25
CA ALA A 159 5.13 17.08 8.03
C ALA A 159 5.87 17.31 6.71
N ASP A 160 7.18 17.08 6.72
CA ASP A 160 7.95 17.07 5.48
C ASP A 160 7.53 15.87 4.64
N ARG A 161 7.70 15.95 3.32
CA ARG A 161 7.42 14.83 2.43
C ARG A 161 8.15 13.55 2.84
N MET A 162 9.35 13.66 3.40
CA MET A 162 10.11 12.49 3.86
C MET A 162 9.56 11.89 5.14
N ASP A 163 8.80 12.62 5.96
CA ASP A 163 8.10 12.04 7.11
C ASP A 163 7.01 11.05 6.64
N TYR A 164 6.29 11.34 5.55
CA TYR A 164 5.33 10.39 4.96
C TYR A 164 6.01 9.09 4.53
N LEU A 165 7.18 9.21 3.89
CA LEU A 165 7.94 8.03 3.50
C LEU A 165 8.50 7.28 4.71
N LYS A 166 9.22 7.98 5.60
CA LYS A 166 9.96 7.34 6.69
C LYS A 166 9.04 6.86 7.80
N LYS A 167 8.09 7.69 8.24
CA LYS A 167 7.26 7.35 9.41
C LYS A 167 6.04 6.53 9.04
N LEU A 168 5.46 6.79 7.86
CA LEU A 168 4.22 6.12 7.42
C LEU A 168 4.45 5.04 6.37
N GLY A 169 5.67 4.95 5.81
CA GLY A 169 5.99 4.03 4.72
C GLY A 169 5.15 4.25 3.46
N MET A 170 4.79 5.50 3.21
CA MET A 170 3.90 5.87 2.11
C MET A 170 4.72 6.35 0.91
N ALA A 171 4.77 5.54 -0.13
CA ALA A 171 5.46 5.84 -1.37
C ALA A 171 4.61 5.46 -2.59
N TYR A 172 4.95 6.04 -3.74
CA TYR A 172 4.37 5.63 -5.01
C TYR A 172 5.35 5.83 -6.16
N ILE A 173 5.07 5.16 -7.27
CA ILE A 173 5.65 5.44 -8.58
C ILE A 173 4.55 5.71 -9.60
N ASP A 174 4.67 6.80 -10.36
CA ASP A 174 3.72 7.15 -11.43
C ASP A 174 4.11 6.49 -12.76
N GLU A 175 4.47 5.21 -12.70
CA GLU A 175 4.79 4.34 -13.83
C GLU A 175 4.23 2.95 -13.58
N ASP A 176 4.02 2.22 -14.67
CA ASP A 176 3.69 0.80 -14.58
C ASP A 176 4.99 0.03 -14.26
N VAL A 177 4.88 -1.04 -13.48
CA VAL A 177 6.01 -1.91 -13.11
C VAL A 177 5.86 -3.25 -13.83
N PRO A 178 6.77 -3.61 -14.75
CA PRO A 178 6.72 -4.88 -15.46
C PRO A 178 6.73 -6.10 -14.53
N ALA A 179 6.05 -7.18 -14.96
CA ALA A 179 5.92 -8.41 -14.17
C ALA A 179 7.28 -9.02 -13.75
N GLU A 180 8.32 -8.89 -14.57
CA GLU A 180 9.67 -9.41 -14.27
C GLU A 180 10.33 -8.77 -13.04
N PHE A 181 9.82 -7.63 -12.57
CA PHE A 181 10.30 -6.92 -11.38
C PHE A 181 9.40 -7.14 -10.15
N VAL A 182 8.40 -8.02 -10.26
CA VAL A 182 7.40 -8.28 -9.22
C VAL A 182 7.41 -9.75 -8.85
N GLN A 183 7.52 -10.05 -7.55
CA GLN A 183 7.56 -11.42 -7.05
C GLN A 183 6.66 -11.57 -5.82
N LEU A 184 5.93 -12.68 -5.71
CA LEU A 184 5.18 -13.01 -4.49
C LEU A 184 6.14 -13.27 -3.32
N VAL A 185 5.87 -12.65 -2.17
CA VAL A 185 6.59 -12.94 -0.93
C VAL A 185 6.00 -14.20 -0.30
N GLU A 186 6.81 -15.24 -0.21
CA GLU A 186 6.49 -16.53 0.41
C GLU A 186 6.99 -16.60 1.87
N ALA A 187 6.47 -17.58 2.63
CA ALA A 187 6.77 -17.78 4.06
C ALA A 187 8.09 -18.53 4.31
#